data_AF-A0A0A7LQH3-F1
#
_entry.id   AF-A0A0A7LQH3-F1
#
_cell.length_a   1.000
_cell.length_b   1.000
_cell.length_c   1.000
_cell.angle_alpha   90.00
_cell.angle_beta   90.00
_cell.angle_gamma   90.00
#
_symmetry.space_group_name_H-M   'P 1'
#
loop_
_entity.id
_entity.type
_entity.pdbx_description
1 polymer ?
#
loop_
_entity_poly.entity_id
_entity_poly.type
_entity_poly.pdbx_seq_one_letter_code
_entity_poly.pdbx_strand_id
1 'polypeptide(L)'
;MKTPSPPSAPPGAARPAGQQFSHLLRHGRFSFTERELQEHLQMTYRTIKQREADPSSLTVAEALRVAELLAVPVQTVLDAALADVQTAQQINS
;
A
#
# COMPACT_ATOMS: atom_id res chain seq x y z
N MET A 1 -16.25 0.31 45.46
CA MET A 1 -15.28 1.36 45.08
C MET A 1 -14.72 1.00 43.71
N LYS A 2 -14.73 1.96 42.78
CA LYS A 2 -14.63 1.81 41.31
C LYS A 2 -13.17 1.58 40.89
N THR A 3 -12.88 0.43 40.29
CA THR A 3 -11.62 0.17 39.55
C THR A 3 -11.57 1.08 38.32
N PRO A 4 -10.45 1.77 38.03
CA PRO A 4 -10.33 2.55 36.81
C PRO A 4 -10.20 1.60 35.61
N SER A 5 -11.13 1.75 34.65
CA SER A 5 -11.06 1.10 33.34
C SER A 5 -9.78 1.51 32.60
N PRO A 6 -9.19 0.63 31.77
CA PRO A 6 -8.09 1.01 30.89
C PRO A 6 -8.56 2.12 29.94
N PRO A 7 -7.68 3.06 29.53
CA PRO A 7 -8.06 4.12 28.62
C PRO A 7 -8.49 3.50 27.28
N SER A 8 -9.74 3.74 26.89
CA SER A 8 -10.22 3.48 25.54
C SER A 8 -9.31 4.25 24.56
N ALA A 9 -8.51 3.52 23.78
CA ALA A 9 -7.72 4.10 22.71
C ALA A 9 -8.65 4.91 21.78
N PRO A 10 -8.25 6.11 21.33
CA PRO A 10 -9.08 6.91 20.43
C PRO A 10 -9.34 6.12 19.14
N PRO A 11 -10.59 6.08 18.62
CA PRO A 11 -10.86 5.57 17.29
C PRO A 11 -10.23 6.55 16.29
N GLY A 12 -8.97 6.32 15.94
CA GLY A 12 -8.16 7.30 15.22
C GLY A 12 -6.70 7.35 15.66
N ALA A 13 -6.26 6.51 16.60
CA ALA A 13 -4.86 6.13 16.64
C ALA A 13 -4.55 5.41 15.32
N ALA A 14 -4.10 6.18 14.33
CA ALA A 14 -3.52 5.67 13.10
C ALA A 14 -2.58 4.55 13.50
N ARG A 15 -2.93 3.30 13.16
CA ARG A 15 -1.97 2.21 13.16
C ARG A 15 -0.73 2.77 12.47
N PRO A 16 0.51 2.54 12.96
CA PRO A 16 1.70 3.04 12.28
C PRO A 16 1.53 2.72 10.80
N ALA A 17 1.41 3.76 9.98
CA ALA A 17 0.71 3.71 8.70
C ALA A 17 1.09 2.43 7.97
N GLY A 18 0.13 1.51 7.85
CA GLY A 18 0.28 0.30 7.05
C GLY A 18 0.84 0.77 5.72
N GLN A 19 2.02 0.27 5.38
CA GLN A 19 2.86 0.80 4.31
C GLN A 19 2.01 1.00 3.06
N GLN A 20 1.77 2.25 2.64
CA GLN A 20 0.91 2.52 1.50
C GLN A 20 1.53 1.89 0.24
N PHE A 21 0.71 1.49 -0.73
CA PHE A 21 1.20 0.87 -1.96
C PHE A 21 2.18 1.80 -2.71
N SER A 22 1.90 3.11 -2.73
CA SER A 22 2.82 4.12 -3.27
C SER A 22 4.11 4.24 -2.44
N HIS A 23 4.02 4.08 -1.12
CA HIS A 23 5.17 4.09 -0.22
C HIS A 23 6.09 2.89 -0.49
N LEU A 24 5.53 1.70 -0.73
CA LEU A 24 6.30 0.50 -1.09
C LEU A 24 7.17 0.72 -2.34
N LEU A 25 6.65 1.43 -3.34
CA LEU A 25 7.34 1.67 -4.61
C LEU A 25 8.36 2.81 -4.55
N ARG A 26 8.16 3.81 -3.68
CA ARG A 26 8.93 5.08 -3.70
C ARG A 26 9.86 5.29 -2.51
N HIS A 27 9.50 4.74 -1.35
CA HIS A 27 10.13 5.08 -0.07
C HIS A 27 10.53 3.81 0.73
N GLY A 28 10.44 2.64 0.12
CA GLY A 28 10.96 1.39 0.67
C GLY A 28 12.48 1.32 0.65
N ARG A 29 13.02 0.11 0.95
CA ARG A 29 14.45 -0.23 0.80
C ARG A 29 14.97 -0.06 -0.64
N PHE A 30 14.05 0.00 -1.60
CA PHE A 30 14.33 0.08 -3.02
C PHE A 30 13.84 1.42 -3.56
N SER A 31 14.76 2.23 -4.08
CA SER A 31 14.43 3.42 -4.86
C SER A 31 14.61 3.09 -6.33
N PHE A 32 13.50 2.92 -7.04
CA PHE A 32 13.52 2.67 -8.48
C PHE A 32 13.30 3.98 -9.25
N THR A 33 14.04 4.15 -10.34
CA THR A 33 13.71 5.18 -11.33
C THR A 33 12.40 4.83 -12.03
N GLU A 34 11.77 5.84 -12.65
CA GLU A 34 10.53 5.63 -13.39
C GLU A 34 10.70 4.62 -14.54
N ARG A 35 11.87 4.62 -15.19
CA ARG A 35 12.20 3.68 -16.24
C ARG A 35 12.31 2.25 -15.71
N GLU A 36 12.99 2.05 -14.59
CA GLU A 36 13.10 0.73 -13.96
C GLU A 36 11.72 0.19 -13.56
N LEU A 37 10.85 1.03 -12.99
CA LEU A 37 9.49 0.62 -12.67
C LEU A 37 8.71 0.19 -13.92
N GLN A 38 8.83 0.92 -15.03
CA GLN A 38 8.18 0.53 -16.29
C GLN A 38 8.71 -0.80 -16.84
N GLU A 39 10.03 -1.00 -16.83
CA GLU A 39 10.68 -2.20 -17.36
C GLU A 39 10.33 -3.42 -16.50
N HIS A 40 10.45 -3.32 -15.17
CA HIS A 40 10.19 -4.43 -14.26
C HIS A 40 8.71 -4.76 -14.11
N LEU A 41 7.84 -3.74 -14.03
CA LEU A 41 6.40 -3.98 -13.92
C LEU A 41 5.75 -4.25 -15.28
N GLN A 42 6.47 -4.03 -16.39
CA GLN A 42 5.95 -4.08 -17.76
C GLN A 42 4.67 -3.25 -17.89
N MET A 43 4.72 -2.03 -17.36
CA MET A 43 3.62 -1.07 -17.34
C MET A 43 4.07 0.26 -17.90
N THR A 44 3.11 1.04 -18.42
CA THR A 44 3.39 2.44 -18.73
C THR A 44 3.46 3.28 -17.45
N TYR A 45 4.18 4.41 -17.50
CA TYR A 45 4.21 5.37 -16.38
C TYR A 45 2.81 5.76 -15.91
N ARG A 46 1.91 6.02 -16.87
CA ARG A 46 0.52 6.40 -16.59
C ARG A 46 -0.21 5.31 -15.81
N THR A 47 -0.03 4.05 -16.20
CA THR A 47 -0.62 2.90 -15.49
C THR A 47 -0.07 2.80 -14.07
N ILE A 48 1.25 2.92 -13.88
CA ILE A 48 1.88 2.90 -12.55
C ILE A 48 1.30 4.00 -11.67
N LYS A 49 1.24 5.24 -12.17
CA LYS A 49 0.65 6.38 -11.45
C LYS A 49 -0.82 6.17 -11.10
N GLN A 50 -1.59 5.56 -12.00
CA GLN A 50 -2.97 5.22 -11.75
C GLN A 50 -3.10 4.18 -10.63
N ARG A 51 -2.25 3.15 -10.59
CA ARG A 51 -2.23 2.15 -9.50
C ARG A 51 -1.73 2.73 -8.17
N GLU A 52 -0.76 3.65 -8.21
CA GLU A 52 -0.31 4.40 -7.04
C GLU A 52 -1.44 5.26 -6.44
N ALA A 53 -2.30 5.84 -7.29
CA ALA A 53 -3.41 6.69 -6.86
C ALA A 53 -4.66 5.88 -6.46
N ASP A 54 -4.93 4.78 -7.16
CA ASP A 54 -6.07 3.88 -6.92
C ASP A 54 -5.64 2.40 -7.00
N PRO A 55 -5.18 1.83 -5.87
CA PRO A 55 -4.73 0.45 -5.81
C PRO A 55 -5.86 -0.57 -5.92
N SER A 56 -7.14 -0.18 -5.91
CA SER A 56 -8.28 -1.10 -6.08
C SER A 56 -8.29 -1.77 -7.46
N SER A 57 -7.68 -1.10 -8.44
CA SER A 57 -7.58 -1.55 -9.82
C SER A 57 -6.35 -2.44 -10.09
N LEU A 58 -5.54 -2.71 -9.06
CA LEU A 58 -4.34 -3.55 -9.14
C LEU A 58 -4.72 -5.02 -9.37
N THR A 59 -4.24 -5.61 -10.46
CA THR A 59 -4.49 -7.04 -10.71
C THR A 59 -3.50 -7.93 -9.94
N VAL A 60 -3.84 -9.21 -9.77
CA VAL A 60 -2.96 -10.18 -9.09
C VAL A 60 -1.61 -10.33 -9.82
N ALA A 61 -1.60 -10.33 -11.16
CA ALA A 61 -0.37 -10.41 -11.94
C ALA A 61 0.52 -9.17 -11.79
N GLU A 62 -0.09 -8.00 -11.57
CA GLU A 62 0.62 -6.76 -11.26
C GLU A 62 1.21 -6.81 -9.86
N ALA A 63 0.43 -7.28 -8.87
CA ALA A 63 0.90 -7.47 -7.50
C ALA A 63 2.08 -8.46 -7.40
N LEU A 64 2.03 -9.56 -8.16
CA LEU A 64 3.13 -10.53 -8.24
C LEU A 64 4.42 -9.89 -8.79
N ARG A 65 4.34 -9.11 -9.87
CA ARG A 65 5.50 -8.39 -10.43
C ARG A 65 6.08 -7.38 -9.45
N VAL A 66 5.23 -6.67 -8.71
CA VAL A 66 5.68 -5.75 -7.65
C VAL A 66 6.37 -6.52 -6.52
N ALA A 67 5.84 -7.68 -6.13
CA ALA A 67 6.42 -8.52 -5.09
C ALA A 67 7.80 -9.06 -5.50
N GLU A 68 7.94 -9.51 -6.74
CA GLU A 68 9.23 -9.93 -7.33
C GLU A 68 10.23 -8.77 -7.35
N LEU A 69 9.80 -7.58 -7.81
CA LEU A 69 10.63 -6.39 -7.87
C LEU A 69 11.15 -5.98 -6.48
N LEU A 70 10.31 -6.06 -5.46
CA LEU A 70 10.65 -5.70 -4.09
C LEU A 70 11.29 -6.85 -3.30
N ALA A 71 11.42 -8.05 -3.89
CA ALA A 71 11.85 -9.27 -3.21
C ALA A 71 11.08 -9.52 -1.88
N VAL A 72 9.76 -9.31 -1.89
CA VAL A 72 8.87 -9.52 -0.74
C VAL A 72 7.75 -10.51 -1.09
N PRO A 73 7.06 -11.10 -0.09
CA PRO A 73 5.86 -11.90 -0.36
C PRO A 73 4.75 -11.07 -1.01
N VAL A 74 4.03 -11.66 -1.96
CA VAL A 74 2.88 -11.00 -2.63
C VAL A 74 1.80 -10.55 -1.65
N GLN A 75 1.63 -11.26 -0.53
CA GLN A 75 0.72 -10.88 0.54
C GLN A 75 1.05 -9.50 1.12
N THR A 76 2.33 -9.14 1.27
CA THR A 76 2.73 -7.80 1.73
C THR A 76 2.26 -6.69 0.80
N VAL A 77 2.31 -6.94 -0.52
CA VAL A 77 1.83 -5.99 -1.53
C VAL A 77 0.30 -5.87 -1.49
N LEU A 78 -0.40 -6.98 -1.35
CA LEU A 78 -1.87 -7.00 -1.29
C LEU A 78 -2.40 -6.38 0.00
N ASP A 79 -1.79 -6.65 1.16
CA ASP A 79 -2.15 -6.03 2.44
C ASP A 79 -2.00 -4.50 2.37
N ALA A 80 -0.90 -4.02 1.77
CA ALA A 80 -0.68 -2.59 1.53
C ALA A 80 -1.76 -1.97 0.64
N ALA A 81 -2.04 -2.60 -0.51
CA ALA A 81 -3.09 -2.15 -1.43
C ALA A 81 -4.47 -2.13 -0.76
N LEU A 82 -4.82 -3.19 0.00
CA LEU A 82 -6.08 -3.30 0.71
C LEU A 82 -6.22 -2.28 1.85
N ALA A 83 -5.13 -1.96 2.54
CA ALA A 83 -5.12 -0.94 3.57
C ALA A 83 -5.40 0.46 2.99
N ASP A 84 -4.81 0.78 1.82
CA ASP A 84 -5.09 2.04 1.12
C ASP A 84 -6.55 2.12 0.65
N VAL A 85 -7.09 1.05 0.06
CA VAL A 85 -8.49 1.03 -0.39
C VAL A 85 -9.45 1.22 0.80
N GLN A 86 -9.23 0.52 1.92
CA GLN A 86 -10.07 0.68 3.11
C GLN A 86 -9.98 2.08 3.70
N THR A 87 -8.79 2.69 3.72
CA THR A 87 -8.61 4.06 4.19
C THR A 87 -9.36 5.05 3.30
N ALA A 88 -9.27 4.90 1.97
CA ALA A 88 -10.00 5.75 1.03
C ALA A 88 -11.53 5.64 1.20
N GLN A 89 -12.05 4.44 1.48
CA GLN A 89 -13.48 4.24 1.74
C GLN A 89 -13.94 4.89 3.06
N GLN A 90 -13.11 4.88 4.11
CA GLN A 90 -13.41 5.51 5.39
C GLN A 90 -13.45 7.04 5.34
N ILE A 91 -12.62 7.66 4.50
CA ILE A 91 -12.59 9.12 4.33
C ILE A 91 -13.84 9.61 3.55
N ASN A 92 -14.39 8.77 2.69
CA ASN A 92 -15.54 9.07 1.84
C ASN A 92 -16.90 8.67 2.43
N SER A 93 -16.93 8.13 3.66
CA SER A 93 -18.14 7.74 4.40
C SER A 93 -18.54 8.80 5.43
#